data_AF-A0A373NCL6-F1
#
_entry.id   AF-A0A373NCL6-F1
#
_cell.length_a   1.000
_cell.length_b   1.000
_cell.length_c   1.000
_cell.angle_alpha   90.00
_cell.angle_beta   90.00
_cell.angle_gamma   90.00
#
_symmetry.space_group_name_H-M   'P 1'
#
loop_
_entity.id
_entity.type
_entity.pdbx_description
1 polymer ?
#
loop_
_entity_poly.entity_id
_entity_poly.type
_entity_poly.pdbx_seq_one_letter_code
_entity_poly.pdbx_strand_id
1 'polypeptide(L)'
;MSEQCKNCPDFSACATELGTVRINASAYYPSFYRYSKKVGSGDYLRVMRLRKIWEEGTFAVLKREHKLNKIQKRGLQKATEECLLSATALNLKRLVKTV
;
A
#
# COMPACT_ATOMS: atom_id res chain seq x y z
N MET A 1 25.31 -3.63 -12.94
CA MET A 1 25.87 -4.88 -13.49
C MET A 1 27.22 -5.11 -12.85
N SER A 2 27.49 -6.29 -12.28
CA SER A 2 28.83 -6.63 -11.84
C SER A 2 29.74 -6.86 -13.07
N GLU A 3 31.02 -6.48 -12.98
CA GLU A 3 32.00 -6.67 -14.07
C GLU A 3 32.07 -8.14 -14.55
N GLN A 4 31.79 -9.09 -13.66
CA GLN A 4 31.79 -10.52 -13.95
C GLN A 4 30.73 -10.96 -14.97
N CYS A 5 29.62 -10.22 -15.13
CA CYS A 5 28.58 -10.56 -16.09
C CYS A 5 28.95 -10.23 -17.54
N LYS A 6 29.90 -9.32 -17.80
CA LYS A 6 30.22 -8.87 -19.16
C LYS A 6 30.86 -9.96 -20.04
N ASN A 7 31.53 -10.92 -19.41
CA ASN A 7 32.25 -12.01 -20.09
C ASN A 7 31.57 -13.38 -19.90
N CYS A 8 30.30 -13.40 -19.46
CA CYS A 8 29.60 -14.66 -19.21
C CYS A 8 29.23 -15.34 -20.55
N PRO A 9 29.54 -16.63 -20.77
CA PRO A 9 29.14 -17.37 -21.98
C PRO A 9 27.62 -17.41 -22.16
N ASP A 10 26.87 -17.48 -21.06
CA ASP A 10 25.42 -17.50 -21.05
C ASP A 10 24.80 -16.08 -21.04
N PHE A 11 25.62 -15.03 -21.27
CA PHE A 11 25.14 -13.65 -21.28
C PHE A 11 24.04 -13.44 -22.31
N SER A 12 24.10 -14.05 -23.50
CA SER A 12 23.05 -13.91 -24.52
C SER A 12 21.70 -14.53 -24.10
N ALA A 13 21.72 -15.58 -23.27
CA ALA A 13 20.52 -16.23 -22.76
C ALA A 13 19.98 -15.56 -21.47
N CYS A 14 20.86 -15.00 -20.65
CA CYS A 14 20.55 -14.35 -19.37
C CYS A 14 20.27 -12.85 -19.52
N ALA A 15 20.91 -12.18 -20.48
CA ALA A 15 20.68 -10.78 -20.80
C ALA A 15 19.30 -10.63 -21.43
N THR A 16 18.30 -10.56 -20.57
CA THR A 16 17.10 -9.79 -20.87
C THR A 16 17.61 -8.41 -21.28
N GLU A 17 17.33 -7.96 -22.50
CA GLU A 17 17.82 -6.69 -23.04
C GLU A 17 17.87 -5.64 -21.93
N LEU A 18 19.08 -5.19 -21.58
CA LEU A 18 19.39 -4.33 -20.42
C LEU A 18 18.76 -2.93 -20.52
N GLY A 19 17.73 -2.76 -21.35
CA GLY A 19 17.03 -1.51 -21.58
C GLY A 19 15.59 -1.60 -22.12
N THR A 20 14.94 -2.76 -22.24
CA THR A 20 13.70 -2.81 -23.07
C THR A 20 12.45 -3.44 -22.49
N VAL A 21 12.47 -3.97 -21.26
CA VAL A 21 11.19 -4.09 -20.53
C VAL A 21 10.93 -2.76 -19.83
N ARG A 22 10.58 -1.74 -20.61
CA ARG A 22 10.02 -0.51 -20.05
C ARG A 22 8.67 -0.88 -19.45
N ILE A 23 8.60 -0.95 -18.13
CA ILE A 23 7.32 -1.07 -17.41
C ILE A 23 6.58 0.26 -17.64
N ASN A 24 5.85 0.33 -18.76
CA ASN A 24 5.09 1.52 -19.15
C ASN A 24 3.97 1.82 -18.15
N ALA A 25 3.50 0.78 -17.46
CA ALA A 25 2.52 0.89 -16.41
C ALA A 25 2.67 -0.27 -15.42
N SER A 26 2.36 -0.01 -14.15
CA SER A 26 2.25 -1.05 -13.13
C SER A 26 1.23 -2.12 -13.53
N ALA A 27 1.39 -3.35 -13.04
CA ALA A 27 0.39 -4.41 -13.18
C ALA A 27 -1.01 -3.97 -12.68
N TYR A 28 -1.07 -3.00 -11.76
CA TYR A 28 -2.31 -2.44 -11.22
C TYR A 28 -2.87 -1.26 -12.03
N TYR A 29 -2.26 -0.89 -13.16
CA TYR A 29 -2.70 0.24 -13.97
C TYR A 29 -4.16 0.16 -14.44
N PRO A 30 -4.69 -1.00 -14.84
CA PRO A 30 -6.12 -1.10 -15.20
C PRO A 30 -7.04 -0.66 -14.05
N SER A 31 -6.72 -1.02 -12.80
CA SER A 31 -7.48 -0.62 -11.61
C SER A 31 -7.32 0.86 -11.32
N PHE A 32 -6.08 1.37 -11.39
CA PHE A 32 -5.80 2.79 -11.24
C PHE A 32 -6.57 3.64 -12.27
N TYR A 33 -6.56 3.23 -13.54
CA TYR A 33 -7.23 3.94 -14.63
C TYR A 33 -8.75 3.96 -14.45
N ARG A 34 -9.36 2.82 -14.06
CA ARG A 34 -10.81 2.76 -13.74
C ARG A 34 -11.18 3.68 -12.58
N TYR A 35 -10.36 3.72 -11.54
CA TYR A 35 -10.59 4.62 -10.41
C TYR A 35 -10.42 6.09 -10.82
N SER A 36 -9.38 6.41 -11.60
CA SER A 36 -9.08 7.76 -12.05
C SER A 36 -10.23 8.38 -12.83
N LYS A 37 -10.95 7.59 -13.64
CA LYS A 37 -12.18 8.06 -14.33
C LYS A 37 -13.30 8.51 -13.41
N LYS A 38 -13.33 8.05 -12.15
CA LYS A 38 -14.37 8.40 -11.17
C LYS A 38 -14.00 9.63 -10.35
N VAL A 39 -12.72 10.01 -10.32
CA VAL A 39 -12.24 11.16 -9.56
C VAL A 39 -12.97 12.42 -10.05
N GLY A 40 -13.46 13.22 -9.10
CA GLY A 40 -14.24 14.43 -9.40
C GLY A 40 -15.73 14.22 -9.62
N SER A 41 -16.22 12.98 -9.75
CA SER A 41 -17.66 12.71 -9.76
C SER A 41 -18.31 13.06 -8.42
N GLY A 42 -19.62 13.35 -8.42
CA GLY A 42 -20.36 13.68 -7.19
C GLY A 42 -20.29 12.58 -6.12
N ASP A 43 -20.38 11.31 -6.53
CA ASP A 43 -20.25 10.16 -5.61
C ASP A 43 -18.84 10.04 -5.04
N TYR A 44 -17.82 10.26 -5.86
CA TYR A 44 -16.44 10.30 -5.41
C TYR A 44 -16.23 11.37 -4.33
N LEU A 45 -16.68 12.60 -4.60
CA LEU A 45 -16.55 13.71 -3.66
C LEU A 45 -17.32 13.46 -2.35
N ARG A 46 -18.50 12.83 -2.44
CA ARG A 46 -19.28 12.41 -1.27
C ARG A 46 -18.49 11.41 -0.41
N VAL A 47 -17.93 10.36 -1.02
CA VAL A 47 -17.13 9.34 -0.30
C VAL A 47 -15.87 9.96 0.31
N MET A 48 -15.16 10.83 -0.42
CA MET A 48 -13.97 11.50 0.10
C MET A 48 -14.29 12.40 1.31
N ARG A 49 -15.44 13.08 1.31
CA ARG A 49 -15.90 13.85 2.47
C ARG A 49 -16.14 12.94 3.69
N LEU A 50 -16.82 11.82 3.49
CA LEU A 50 -17.08 10.86 4.57
C LEU A 50 -15.77 10.28 5.11
N ARG A 51 -14.84 9.88 4.24
CA ARG A 51 -13.52 9.38 4.63
C ARG A 51 -12.80 10.36 5.58
N LYS A 52 -12.81 11.67 5.27
CA LYS A 52 -12.19 12.69 6.13
C LYS A 52 -12.78 12.73 7.54
N ILE A 53 -14.11 12.54 7.66
CA ILE A 53 -14.82 12.59 8.93
C ILE A 53 -14.60 11.30 9.74
N TRP A 54 -14.76 10.15 9.10
CA TRP A 54 -14.88 8.87 9.78
C TRP A 54 -13.54 8.11 9.89
N GLU A 55 -12.71 8.17 8.85
CA GLU A 55 -11.53 7.31 8.73
C GLU A 55 -10.22 8.05 9.05
N GLU A 56 -10.02 9.27 8.54
CA GLU A 56 -8.70 9.92 8.60
C GLU A 56 -8.21 10.18 10.02
N GLY A 57 -9.09 10.65 10.91
CA GLY A 57 -8.77 10.84 12.33
C GLY A 57 -8.44 9.52 13.03
N THR A 58 -9.21 8.47 12.76
CA THR A 58 -8.97 7.13 13.33
C THR A 58 -7.63 6.57 12.87
N PHE A 59 -7.32 6.72 11.58
CA PHE A 59 -6.06 6.24 11.01
C PHE A 59 -4.85 7.03 11.53
N ALA A 60 -4.99 8.34 11.76
CA ALA A 60 -3.95 9.15 12.39
C ALA A 60 -3.63 8.68 13.81
N VAL A 61 -4.66 8.39 14.63
CA VAL A 61 -4.48 7.81 15.98
C VAL A 61 -3.79 6.45 15.90
N LEU A 62 -4.23 5.58 14.99
CA LEU A 62 -3.61 4.27 14.80
C LEU A 62 -2.11 4.36 14.44
N LYS A 63 -1.74 5.30 13.56
CA LYS A 63 -0.34 5.54 13.21
C LYS A 63 0.49 6.06 14.39
N ARG A 64 -0.07 6.99 15.17
CA ARG A 64 0.62 7.66 16.28
C ARG A 64 0.78 6.74 17.49
N GLU A 65 -0.25 5.95 17.81
CA GLU A 65 -0.37 5.28 19.12
C GLU A 65 -0.43 3.76 19.04
N HIS A 66 -0.72 3.19 17.86
CA HIS A 66 -0.93 1.74 17.70
C HIS A 66 0.02 1.12 16.67
N LYS A 67 1.25 1.64 16.55
CA LYS A 67 2.34 1.07 15.73
C LYS A 67 2.03 0.87 14.24
N LEU A 68 1.01 1.55 13.70
CA LEU A 68 0.70 1.51 12.26
C LEU A 68 1.42 2.58 11.43
N ASN A 69 2.44 3.25 11.98
CA ASN A 69 3.32 4.14 11.20
C ASN A 69 4.15 3.36 10.18
N LYS A 70 4.46 2.08 10.45
CA LYS A 70 5.15 1.16 9.55
C LYS A 70 4.70 -0.26 9.88
N ILE A 71 4.36 -1.03 8.83
CA ILE A 71 4.09 -2.47 8.96
C ILE A 71 5.39 -3.18 9.34
N GLN A 72 5.38 -3.85 10.49
CA GLN A 72 6.54 -4.54 11.05
C GLN A 72 6.65 -5.98 10.56
N LYS A 73 5.53 -6.61 10.20
CA LYS A 73 5.49 -8.00 9.76
C LYS A 73 5.57 -8.12 8.22
N ARG A 74 6.37 -9.08 7.73
CA ARG A 74 6.48 -9.38 6.29
C ARG A 74 5.39 -10.35 5.83
N GLY A 75 4.79 -10.06 4.68
CA GLY A 75 3.75 -10.88 4.05
C GLY A 75 2.33 -10.36 4.32
N LEU A 76 1.44 -10.48 3.33
CA LEU A 76 0.12 -9.85 3.35
C LEU A 76 -0.75 -10.32 4.53
N GLN A 77 -0.75 -11.62 4.82
CA GLN A 77 -1.51 -12.19 5.93
C GLN A 77 -1.06 -11.62 7.28
N LYS A 78 0.26 -11.57 7.51
CA LYS A 78 0.83 -11.05 8.75
C LYS A 78 0.63 -9.53 8.89
N ALA A 79 0.73 -8.78 7.78
CA ALA A 79 0.41 -7.36 7.76
C ALA A 79 -1.07 -7.10 8.08
N THR A 80 -1.98 -7.96 7.57
CA THR A 80 -3.41 -7.87 7.86
C THR A 80 -3.68 -8.10 9.34
N GLU A 81 -3.07 -9.14 9.92
CA GLU A 81 -3.16 -9.44 11.35
C GLU A 81 -2.69 -8.25 12.22
N GLU A 82 -1.55 -7.63 11.86
CA GLU A 82 -1.02 -6.45 12.54
C GLU A 82 -2.00 -5.27 12.51
N CYS A 83 -2.62 -4.99 11.35
CA CYS A 83 -3.63 -3.96 11.22
C CYS A 83 -4.88 -4.25 12.06
N LEU A 84 -5.36 -5.49 12.06
CA LEU A 84 -6.55 -5.92 12.82
C LEU A 84 -6.32 -5.82 14.34
N LEU A 85 -5.15 -6.26 14.82
CA LEU A 85 -4.79 -6.14 16.24
C LEU A 85 -4.70 -4.67 16.67
N SER A 86 -4.11 -3.81 15.84
CA SER A 86 -4.00 -2.38 16.11
C SER A 86 -5.38 -1.69 16.18
N ALA A 87 -6.26 -2.00 15.23
CA ALA A 87 -7.64 -1.52 15.24
C ALA A 87 -8.43 -2.03 16.45
N THR A 88 -8.23 -3.30 16.82
CA THR A 88 -8.87 -3.91 17.99
C THR A 88 -8.42 -3.22 19.27
N ALA A 89 -7.12 -2.95 19.43
CA ALA A 89 -6.58 -2.24 20.58
C ALA A 89 -7.19 -0.82 20.72
N LEU A 90 -7.35 -0.08 19.62
CA LEU A 90 -8.00 1.23 19.63
C LEU A 90 -9.49 1.13 19.99
N ASN A 91 -10.20 0.14 19.44
CA ASN A 91 -11.61 -0.08 19.76
C ASN A 91 -11.82 -0.46 21.23
N LEU A 92 -10.91 -1.26 21.80
CA LEU A 92 -10.93 -1.58 23.23
C LEU A 92 -10.76 -0.32 24.09
N LYS A 93 -9.78 0.56 23.78
CA LYS A 93 -9.63 1.86 24.47
C LYS A 93 -10.92 2.69 24.43
N ARG A 94 -11.60 2.72 23.27
CA ARG A 94 -12.90 3.41 23.08
C ARG A 94 -14.00 2.84 23.97
N LEU A 95 -14.10 1.51 24.05
CA LEU A 95 -15.10 0.84 24.87
C LEU A 95 -14.92 1.15 26.37
N VAL A 96 -13.68 1.19 26.86
CA VAL A 96 -13.39 1.48 28.27
C VAL A 96 -13.22 2.99 28.57
N LYS A 97 -13.44 3.87 27.58
CA LYS A 97 -13.33 5.33 27.68
C LYS A 97 -11.94 5.83 28.14
N THR A 98 -10.87 5.16 27.71
CA THR A 98 -9.47 5.55 28.01
C THR A 98 -8.70 6.03 26.79
N VAL A 99 -9.43 6.55 25.80
CA VAL A 99 -8.90 7.09 24.54
C VAL A 99 -8.26 8.45 24.76
#